data_AF-A0AAW1B0C6-F1
#
_entry.id   AF-A0AAW1B0C6-F1
#
_cell.length_a   1.000
_cell.length_b   1.000
_cell.length_c   1.000
_cell.angle_alpha   90.00
_cell.angle_beta   90.00
_cell.angle_gamma   90.00
#
_symmetry.space_group_name_H-M   'P 1'
#
loop_
_entity.id
_entity.type
_entity.pdbx_description
1 polymer ?
#
loop_
_entity_poly.entity_id
_entity_poly.type
_entity_poly.pdbx_seq_one_letter_code
_entity_poly.pdbx_strand_id
1 'polypeptide(L)'
;MVWDAELSECFMVNGADYRGLQNRTVHGSAGKPCLYWNQTREHAYNTAKYPNGEWGLGSHNYCRNPDGDVQPWCYISENEEGIYWKYCDIPTCHMPGYVGCFLDSGTPPTLSGSSGTSTKLTVQVCLSFCRKRGYKFAGVEAGYACFCGHEGDIRQSQQVSAVECDQVCFGKSSELCGGDGRIGIYNGKKSHKETSTVFGKKSHKETLTVFGKKSHKETLTVFGKKSHKETSTVLGKKSHKETSTV
;
A
#
# COMPACT_ATOMS: atom_id res chain seq x y z
N MET A 1 -14.58 23.58 0.90
CA MET A 1 -14.52 22.11 0.80
C MET A 1 -13.34 21.77 -0.07
N VAL A 2 -12.21 21.39 0.54
CA VAL A 2 -10.99 21.00 -0.16
C VAL A 2 -10.77 19.55 0.24
N TRP A 3 -10.88 18.63 -0.73
CA TRP A 3 -10.49 17.25 -0.54
C TRP A 3 -9.03 17.20 -1.01
N ASP A 4 -8.11 17.40 -0.08
CA ASP A 4 -6.70 17.11 -0.33
C ASP A 4 -6.59 15.62 -0.65
N ALA A 5 -6.00 15.30 -1.80
CA ALA A 5 -5.68 13.93 -2.17
C ALA A 5 -4.73 13.37 -1.10
N GLU A 6 -5.19 12.36 -0.35
CA GLU A 6 -4.40 11.65 0.66
C GLU A 6 -3.05 11.21 0.06
N LEU A 7 -1.99 11.83 0.56
CA LEU A 7 -0.63 11.34 0.37
C LEU A 7 -0.52 10.01 1.12
N SER A 8 -0.41 8.90 0.38
CA SER A 8 -0.19 7.59 0.99
C SER A 8 1.15 7.58 1.75
N GLU A 9 1.14 7.11 3.00
CA GLU A 9 2.31 6.94 3.86
C GLU A 9 3.05 5.61 3.62
N CYS A 10 2.60 4.82 2.61
CA CYS A 10 3.19 3.56 2.19
C CYS A 10 3.32 3.44 0.67
N PHE A 11 4.49 3.03 0.20
CA PHE A 11 4.80 2.84 -1.22
C PHE A 11 5.19 1.38 -1.55
N MET A 12 5.41 0.51 -0.56
CA MET A 12 5.55 -0.94 -0.74
C MET A 12 4.23 -1.69 -0.55
N VAL A 13 4.09 -2.78 -1.30
CA VAL A 13 2.87 -3.62 -1.36
C VAL A 13 2.44 -4.14 0.02
N ASN A 14 3.39 -4.34 0.93
CA ASN A 14 3.12 -4.84 2.27
C ASN A 14 3.32 -3.80 3.39
N GLY A 15 3.50 -2.52 3.04
CA GLY A 15 3.76 -1.46 4.02
C GLY A 15 5.07 -1.60 4.80
N ALA A 16 6.06 -2.36 4.30
CA ALA A 16 7.40 -2.45 4.90
C ALA A 16 8.10 -1.08 5.07
N ASP A 17 7.74 -0.13 4.21
CA ASP A 17 8.22 1.25 4.24
C ASP A 17 7.37 2.20 5.09
N TYR A 18 6.30 1.71 5.73
CA TYR A 18 5.46 2.54 6.60
C TYR A 18 6.28 3.16 7.74
N ARG A 19 6.27 4.49 7.83
CA ARG A 19 6.93 5.25 8.91
C ARG A 19 6.01 6.25 9.61
N GLY A 20 4.70 6.09 9.43
CA GLY A 20 3.70 6.92 10.13
C GLY A 20 3.62 6.66 11.63
N LEU A 21 2.69 7.36 12.27
CA LEU A 21 2.57 7.48 13.73
C LEU A 21 1.40 6.70 14.34
N GLN A 22 0.71 5.86 13.56
CA GLN A 22 -0.39 5.06 14.09
C GLN A 22 0.12 4.05 15.12
N ASN A 23 -0.42 4.10 16.32
CA ASN A 23 -0.05 3.26 17.47
C ASN A 23 -1.22 2.42 18.03
N ARG A 24 -2.26 2.24 17.22
CA ARG A 24 -3.41 1.37 17.53
C ARG A 24 -3.68 0.49 16.31
N THR A 25 -4.19 -0.72 16.55
CA THR A 25 -4.46 -1.70 15.47
C THR A 25 -5.54 -1.23 14.50
N VAL A 26 -6.42 -0.32 14.91
CA VAL A 26 -7.43 0.34 14.08
C VAL A 26 -7.48 1.79 14.51
N HIS A 27 -7.75 2.69 13.57
CA HIS A 27 -7.94 4.11 13.86
C HIS A 27 -9.09 4.36 14.86
N GLY A 28 -8.99 5.39 15.69
CA GLY A 28 -9.98 5.69 16.73
C GLY A 28 -9.90 4.76 17.93
N SER A 29 -10.94 4.70 18.76
CA SER A 29 -10.98 3.97 20.04
C SER A 29 -11.21 2.46 19.92
N ALA A 30 -11.70 1.99 18.76
CA ALA A 30 -12.04 0.58 18.53
C ALA A 30 -10.81 -0.36 18.45
N GLY A 31 -9.65 0.15 18.02
CA GLY A 31 -8.40 -0.63 17.97
C GLY A 31 -7.85 -1.01 19.35
N LYS A 32 -6.91 -1.95 19.40
CA LYS A 32 -6.10 -2.22 20.60
C LYS A 32 -4.87 -1.30 20.59
N PRO A 33 -4.42 -0.78 21.75
CA PRO A 33 -3.17 -0.02 21.81
C PRO A 33 -1.97 -0.94 21.57
N CYS A 34 -1.02 -0.47 20.75
CA CYS A 34 0.21 -1.18 20.47
C CYS A 34 1.20 -1.07 21.65
N LEU A 35 1.99 -2.12 21.87
CA LEU A 35 3.12 -2.14 22.79
C LEU A 35 4.37 -1.50 22.16
N TYR A 36 5.26 -0.98 23.01
CA TYR A 36 6.48 -0.32 22.57
C TYR A 36 7.56 -1.32 22.15
N TRP A 37 8.19 -1.12 20.99
CA TRP A 37 9.25 -1.99 20.46
C TRP A 37 10.53 -2.02 21.32
N ASN A 38 10.69 -1.08 22.26
CA ASN A 38 11.80 -1.07 23.22
C ASN A 38 11.47 -1.74 24.57
N GLN A 39 10.22 -2.16 24.75
CA GLN A 39 9.73 -2.85 25.96
C GLN A 39 9.37 -4.32 25.71
N THR A 40 9.18 -4.73 24.46
CA THR A 40 8.84 -6.11 24.05
C THR A 40 10.07 -6.99 23.80
N ARG A 41 10.97 -7.08 24.79
CA ARG A 41 12.28 -7.75 24.65
C ARG A 41 12.18 -9.27 24.51
N GLU A 42 11.10 -9.82 25.01
CA GLU A 42 10.70 -11.23 24.94
C GLU A 42 10.29 -11.68 23.54
N HIS A 43 9.91 -10.74 22.67
CA HIS A 43 9.46 -11.05 21.32
C HIS A 43 10.56 -10.90 20.26
N ALA A 44 10.34 -11.50 19.08
CA ALA A 44 11.34 -11.61 18.03
C ALA A 44 11.84 -10.27 17.46
N TYR A 45 10.99 -9.23 17.45
CA TYR A 45 11.31 -7.91 16.90
C TYR A 45 11.30 -6.84 17.98
N ASN A 46 12.47 -6.34 18.35
CA ASN A 46 12.61 -5.31 19.35
C ASN A 46 13.93 -4.54 19.17
N THR A 47 14.06 -3.41 19.84
CA THR A 47 15.24 -2.55 19.73
C THR A 47 16.50 -3.11 20.42
N ALA A 48 16.38 -4.08 21.33
CA ALA A 48 17.54 -4.74 21.92
C ALA A 48 18.22 -5.68 20.90
N LYS A 49 17.44 -6.36 20.06
CA LYS A 49 17.93 -7.19 18.96
C LYS A 49 18.30 -6.37 17.72
N TYR A 50 17.59 -5.27 17.47
CA TYR A 50 17.77 -4.40 16.31
C TYR A 50 18.01 -2.93 16.73
N PRO A 51 19.20 -2.61 17.27
CA PRO A 51 19.46 -1.31 17.93
C PRO A 51 19.62 -0.13 16.98
N ASN A 52 19.91 -0.37 15.70
CA ASN A 52 20.22 0.68 14.72
C ASN A 52 18.99 1.27 14.02
N GLY A 53 17.79 1.04 14.54
CA GLY A 53 16.55 1.52 13.93
C GLY A 53 16.16 0.77 12.65
N GLU A 54 16.64 -0.46 12.49
CA GLU A 54 16.30 -1.32 11.37
C GLU A 54 14.79 -1.49 11.26
N TRP A 55 14.28 -1.43 10.02
CA TRP A 55 12.84 -1.52 9.71
C TRP A 55 11.96 -0.45 10.40
N GLY A 56 12.56 0.61 10.94
CA GLY A 56 11.86 1.66 11.64
C GLY A 56 11.42 1.28 13.06
N LEU A 57 12.09 0.30 13.69
CA LEU A 57 11.92 0.01 15.12
C LEU A 57 12.60 1.10 15.96
N GLY A 58 12.05 1.42 17.13
CA GLY A 58 12.58 2.48 17.98
C GLY A 58 11.89 2.59 19.33
N SER A 59 12.17 3.66 20.06
CA SER A 59 11.50 4.00 21.33
C SER A 59 10.08 4.55 21.11
N HIS A 60 9.26 3.78 20.41
CA HIS A 60 7.86 4.09 20.10
C HIS A 60 7.04 2.80 19.98
N ASN A 61 5.72 2.93 19.86
CA ASN A 61 4.78 1.83 19.66
C ASN A 61 4.01 1.92 18.32
N TYR A 62 4.57 2.63 17.34
CA TYR A 62 3.95 2.73 16.02
C TYR A 62 3.97 1.41 15.27
N CYS A 63 2.93 1.14 14.48
CA CYS A 63 2.86 -0.04 13.61
C CYS A 63 4.06 -0.10 12.65
N ARG A 64 4.64 -1.29 12.47
CA ARG A 64 5.78 -1.54 11.57
C ARG A 64 5.63 -2.91 10.93
N ASN A 65 6.45 -3.20 9.92
CA ASN A 65 6.49 -4.50 9.28
C ASN A 65 7.98 -4.95 9.14
N PRO A 66 8.61 -5.37 10.26
CA PRO A 66 10.03 -5.71 10.27
C PRO A 66 10.38 -7.12 9.76
N ASP A 67 9.41 -8.02 9.73
CA ASP A 67 9.49 -9.38 9.18
C ASP A 67 9.20 -9.44 7.68
N GLY A 68 8.66 -8.36 7.10
CA GLY A 68 8.22 -8.36 5.70
C GLY A 68 6.96 -9.20 5.51
N ASP A 69 6.12 -9.31 6.55
CA ASP A 69 4.78 -9.85 6.49
C ASP A 69 3.92 -9.03 5.51
N VAL A 70 2.65 -9.35 5.37
CA VAL A 70 1.74 -8.81 4.36
C VAL A 70 1.23 -7.40 4.63
N GLN A 71 1.27 -6.93 5.88
CA GLN A 71 0.93 -5.55 6.26
C GLN A 71 1.61 -5.14 7.57
N PRO A 72 1.68 -3.82 7.89
CA PRO A 72 2.16 -3.37 9.18
C PRO A 72 1.33 -3.93 10.33
N TRP A 73 2.03 -4.27 11.41
CA TRP A 73 1.47 -4.84 12.62
C TRP A 73 2.14 -4.24 13.84
N CYS A 74 1.61 -4.58 15.01
CA CYS A 74 2.25 -4.28 16.29
C CYS A 74 1.93 -5.37 17.32
N TYR A 75 2.77 -5.46 18.35
CA TYR A 75 2.44 -6.24 19.53
C TYR A 75 1.29 -5.58 20.30
N ILE A 76 0.44 -6.40 20.91
CA ILE A 76 -0.64 -5.97 21.81
C ILE A 76 -0.52 -6.73 23.13
N SER A 77 -1.16 -6.24 24.19
CA SER A 77 -1.31 -7.03 25.41
C SER A 77 -2.03 -8.34 25.08
N GLU A 78 -1.40 -9.45 25.47
CA GLU A 78 -1.93 -10.80 25.25
C GLU A 78 -3.38 -10.90 25.76
N ASN A 79 -4.27 -11.43 24.93
CA ASN A 79 -5.67 -11.65 25.30
C ASN A 79 -5.87 -13.08 25.85
N GLU A 80 -7.11 -13.38 26.26
CA GLU A 80 -7.48 -14.72 26.76
C GLU A 80 -7.27 -15.85 25.74
N GLU A 81 -7.08 -15.52 24.46
CA GLU A 81 -6.85 -16.45 23.35
C GLU A 81 -5.35 -16.63 23.05
N GLY A 82 -4.45 -16.00 23.82
CA GLY A 82 -3.00 -16.07 23.60
C GLY A 82 -2.50 -15.23 22.41
N ILE A 83 -3.35 -14.35 21.87
CA ILE A 83 -2.99 -13.45 20.76
C ILE A 83 -2.26 -12.24 21.33
N TYR A 84 -0.97 -12.12 20.99
CA TYR A 84 -0.06 -11.07 21.47
C TYR A 84 0.36 -10.06 20.39
N TRP A 85 -0.19 -10.18 19.18
CA TRP A 85 0.07 -9.25 18.08
C TRP A 85 -1.17 -9.13 17.18
N LYS A 86 -1.31 -8.01 16.48
CA LYS A 86 -2.34 -7.83 15.46
C LYS A 86 -1.85 -6.93 14.34
N TYR A 87 -2.40 -7.17 13.15
CA TYR A 87 -2.30 -6.26 12.03
C TYR A 87 -2.90 -4.88 12.34
N CYS A 88 -2.31 -3.86 11.73
CA CYS A 88 -2.81 -2.50 11.77
C CYS A 88 -3.59 -2.17 10.49
N ASP A 89 -4.84 -1.76 10.67
CA ASP A 89 -5.66 -1.10 9.65
C ASP A 89 -5.25 0.39 9.62
N ILE A 90 -4.36 0.74 8.70
CA ILE A 90 -3.77 2.08 8.58
C ILE A 90 -4.39 2.78 7.38
N PRO A 91 -5.34 3.72 7.59
CA PRO A 91 -6.04 4.39 6.49
C PRO A 91 -5.13 5.21 5.59
N THR A 92 -3.99 5.69 6.09
CA THR A 92 -3.03 6.45 5.28
C THR A 92 -2.06 5.56 4.50
N CYS A 93 -2.01 4.25 4.79
CA CYS A 93 -1.09 3.29 4.17
C CYS A 93 -1.79 2.52 3.06
N HIS A 94 -2.21 3.23 2.01
CA HIS A 94 -2.82 2.59 0.85
C HIS A 94 -1.72 2.15 -0.11
N MET A 95 -1.62 0.84 -0.36
CA MET A 95 -0.88 0.32 -1.51
C MET A 95 -1.25 1.17 -2.73
N PRO A 96 -0.29 1.75 -3.46
CA PRO A 96 -0.66 2.62 -4.55
C PRO A 96 -1.39 1.87 -5.66
N GLY A 97 -2.67 2.19 -5.83
CA GLY A 97 -3.59 1.48 -6.72
C GLY A 97 -4.51 0.47 -6.01
N TYR A 98 -4.30 0.09 -4.76
CA TYR A 98 -5.32 -0.64 -4.00
C TYR A 98 -6.50 0.27 -3.71
N VAL A 99 -7.69 -0.19 -4.07
CA VAL A 99 -8.95 0.55 -3.94
C VAL A 99 -9.61 0.20 -2.60
N GLY A 100 -9.47 -1.05 -2.15
CA GLY A 100 -10.04 -1.51 -0.89
C GLY A 100 -10.39 -3.00 -0.91
N CYS A 101 -10.90 -3.47 0.22
CA CYS A 101 -11.50 -4.79 0.39
C CYS A 101 -13.01 -4.67 0.25
N PHE A 102 -13.62 -5.54 -0.54
CA PHE A 102 -15.05 -5.53 -0.81
C PHE A 102 -15.65 -6.89 -0.55
N LEU A 103 -16.92 -6.91 -0.16
CA LEU A 103 -17.70 -8.14 -0.13
C LEU A 103 -17.87 -8.67 -1.55
N ASP A 104 -17.73 -9.97 -1.75
CA ASP A 104 -18.10 -10.64 -3.00
C ASP A 104 -19.16 -11.72 -2.69
N SER A 105 -20.37 -11.54 -3.20
CA SER A 105 -21.48 -12.47 -3.01
C SER A 105 -21.52 -13.58 -4.07
N GLY A 106 -20.56 -13.59 -5.01
CA GLY A 106 -20.40 -14.58 -6.06
C GLY A 106 -21.34 -14.41 -7.25
N THR A 107 -22.63 -14.11 -7.04
CA THR A 107 -23.62 -13.97 -8.12
C THR A 107 -24.55 -12.75 -7.96
N PRO A 108 -24.36 -11.67 -8.75
CA PRO A 108 -23.21 -11.42 -9.63
C PRO A 108 -21.93 -11.19 -8.81
N PRO A 109 -20.74 -11.53 -9.36
CA PRO A 109 -19.49 -11.21 -8.70
C PRO A 109 -19.32 -9.69 -8.64
N THR A 110 -18.55 -9.22 -7.65
CA THR A 110 -18.34 -7.78 -7.45
C THR A 110 -17.66 -7.13 -8.66
N LEU A 111 -16.80 -7.85 -9.39
CA LEU A 111 -16.26 -7.41 -10.67
C LEU A 111 -16.83 -8.26 -11.82
N SER A 112 -17.62 -7.64 -12.68
CA SER A 112 -18.44 -8.32 -13.69
C SER A 112 -17.73 -8.71 -15.01
N GLY A 113 -16.43 -8.41 -15.13
CA GLY A 113 -15.65 -8.65 -16.35
C GLY A 113 -15.05 -10.05 -16.45
N SER A 114 -13.91 -10.15 -17.17
CA SER A 114 -13.19 -11.41 -17.32
C SER A 114 -12.65 -11.91 -15.98
N SER A 115 -12.68 -13.21 -15.76
CA SER A 115 -12.10 -13.85 -14.58
C SER A 115 -11.22 -15.06 -14.94
N GLY A 116 -10.48 -15.57 -13.97
CA GLY A 116 -9.66 -16.77 -14.10
C GLY A 116 -8.97 -17.14 -12.79
N THR A 117 -8.42 -18.35 -12.73
CA THR A 117 -7.72 -18.87 -11.54
C THR A 117 -6.26 -19.17 -11.87
N SER A 118 -5.40 -19.14 -10.85
CA SER A 118 -3.98 -19.49 -11.00
C SER A 118 -3.38 -19.96 -9.68
N THR A 119 -2.65 -21.07 -9.70
CA THR A 119 -1.85 -21.53 -8.56
C THR A 119 -0.59 -20.69 -8.32
N LYS A 120 -0.26 -19.79 -9.25
CA LYS A 120 0.85 -18.84 -9.15
C LYS A 120 0.33 -17.40 -9.12
N LEU A 121 -0.87 -17.19 -8.59
CA LEU A 121 -1.47 -15.87 -8.58
C LEU A 121 -0.67 -14.92 -7.69
N THR A 122 -0.40 -13.73 -8.23
CA THR A 122 0.05 -12.56 -7.47
C THR A 122 -0.83 -11.38 -7.86
N VAL A 123 -0.82 -10.31 -7.07
CA VAL A 123 -1.57 -9.09 -7.40
C VAL A 123 -1.16 -8.58 -8.79
N GLN A 124 0.14 -8.61 -9.08
CA GLN A 124 0.67 -8.13 -10.36
C GLN A 124 0.31 -9.02 -11.55
N VAL A 125 0.20 -10.34 -11.35
CA VAL A 125 -0.27 -11.26 -12.39
C VAL A 125 -1.72 -10.93 -12.76
N CYS A 126 -2.59 -10.72 -11.76
CA CYS A 126 -3.99 -10.37 -12.00
C CYS A 126 -4.13 -8.99 -12.68
N LEU A 127 -3.40 -7.98 -12.19
CA LEU A 127 -3.34 -6.65 -12.81
C LEU A 127 -2.92 -6.72 -14.28
N SER A 128 -1.90 -7.53 -14.60
CA SER A 128 -1.44 -7.71 -15.99
C SER A 128 -2.50 -8.40 -16.86
N PHE A 129 -3.17 -9.42 -16.32
CA PHE A 129 -4.25 -10.16 -16.98
C PHE A 129 -5.42 -9.24 -17.36
N CYS A 130 -5.91 -8.42 -16.41
CA CYS A 130 -7.01 -7.50 -16.63
C CYS A 130 -6.63 -6.33 -17.55
N ARG A 131 -5.43 -5.76 -17.36
CA ARG A 131 -4.95 -4.64 -18.19
C ARG A 131 -4.78 -5.03 -19.65
N LYS A 132 -4.30 -6.25 -19.94
CA LYS A 132 -4.16 -6.74 -21.32
C LYS A 132 -5.51 -6.84 -22.04
N ARG A 133 -6.60 -6.96 -21.29
CA ARG A 133 -7.98 -7.05 -21.80
C ARG A 133 -8.73 -5.72 -21.75
N GLY A 134 -8.09 -4.64 -21.34
CA GLY A 134 -8.67 -3.30 -21.33
C GLY A 134 -9.51 -2.96 -20.09
N TYR A 135 -9.50 -3.80 -19.06
CA TYR A 135 -10.19 -3.51 -17.79
C TYR A 135 -9.43 -2.48 -16.96
N LYS A 136 -10.18 -1.70 -16.18
CA LYS A 136 -9.62 -0.66 -15.32
C LYS A 136 -9.23 -1.22 -13.95
N PHE A 137 -10.00 -2.18 -13.44
CA PHE A 137 -9.77 -2.80 -12.15
C PHE A 137 -9.43 -4.27 -12.30
N ALA A 138 -8.64 -4.75 -11.35
CA ALA A 138 -8.34 -6.15 -11.12
C ALA A 138 -8.67 -6.45 -9.65
N GLY A 139 -9.39 -7.53 -9.40
CA GLY A 139 -9.73 -8.01 -8.08
C GLY A 139 -9.13 -9.39 -7.87
N VAL A 140 -8.64 -9.63 -6.66
CA VAL A 140 -8.07 -10.92 -6.25
C VAL A 140 -8.86 -11.45 -5.07
N GLU A 141 -9.18 -12.74 -5.10
CA GLU A 141 -10.00 -13.42 -4.10
C GLU A 141 -9.44 -14.79 -3.77
N ALA A 142 -9.62 -15.22 -2.52
CA ALA A 142 -9.25 -16.54 -2.01
C ALA A 142 -7.80 -16.99 -2.29
N GLY A 143 -6.88 -16.07 -2.57
CA GLY A 143 -5.47 -16.39 -2.82
C GLY A 143 -5.14 -16.83 -4.25
N TYR A 144 -6.12 -17.25 -5.05
CA TYR A 144 -5.91 -17.87 -6.36
C TYR A 144 -6.84 -17.38 -7.48
N ALA A 145 -7.93 -16.66 -7.17
CA ALA A 145 -8.89 -16.18 -8.15
C ALA A 145 -8.61 -14.73 -8.54
N CYS A 146 -8.81 -14.42 -9.82
CA CYS A 146 -8.62 -13.10 -10.41
C CYS A 146 -9.88 -12.70 -11.17
N PHE A 147 -10.35 -11.48 -10.94
CA PHE A 147 -11.52 -10.89 -11.59
C PHE A 147 -11.16 -9.53 -12.15
N CYS A 148 -11.82 -9.12 -13.22
CA CYS A 148 -11.57 -7.85 -13.88
C CYS A 148 -12.86 -7.03 -13.94
N GLY A 149 -12.75 -5.71 -13.90
CA GLY A 149 -13.94 -4.86 -13.98
C GLY A 149 -13.68 -3.41 -14.38
N HIS A 150 -14.76 -2.66 -14.40
CA HIS A 150 -14.85 -1.25 -14.79
C HIS A 150 -15.33 -0.39 -13.60
N GLU A 151 -15.45 0.93 -13.79
CA GLU A 151 -15.85 1.83 -12.70
C GLU A 151 -17.27 1.62 -12.18
N GLY A 152 -18.17 1.11 -13.01
CA GLY A 152 -19.56 0.84 -12.61
C GLY A 152 -19.66 -0.19 -11.50
N ASP A 153 -18.78 -1.19 -11.53
CA ASP A 153 -18.75 -2.32 -10.59
C ASP A 153 -18.48 -1.84 -9.15
N ILE A 154 -17.52 -0.93 -8.97
CA ILE A 154 -17.09 -0.47 -7.65
C ILE A 154 -18.16 0.40 -6.96
N ARG A 155 -18.89 1.23 -7.72
CA ARG A 155 -19.88 2.16 -7.16
C ARG A 155 -21.06 1.46 -6.47
N GLN A 156 -21.32 0.21 -6.85
CA GLN A 156 -22.41 -0.60 -6.32
C GLN A 156 -21.93 -1.61 -5.26
N SER A 157 -20.62 -1.69 -5.03
CA SER A 157 -20.01 -2.67 -4.15
C SER A 157 -19.96 -2.20 -2.70
N GLN A 158 -20.09 -3.15 -1.78
CA GLN A 158 -19.96 -2.89 -0.35
C GLN A 158 -18.50 -3.03 0.08
N GLN A 159 -17.88 -1.91 0.45
CA GLN A 159 -16.55 -1.90 1.04
C GLN A 159 -16.60 -2.43 2.48
N VAL A 160 -15.64 -3.27 2.84
CA VAL A 160 -15.47 -3.83 4.19
C VAL A 160 -14.06 -3.51 4.71
N SER A 161 -13.74 -3.96 5.93
CA SER A 161 -12.41 -3.66 6.50
C SER A 161 -11.30 -4.37 5.70
N ALA A 162 -10.17 -3.69 5.51
CA ALA A 162 -9.03 -4.23 4.79
C ALA A 162 -8.50 -5.55 5.40
N VAL A 163 -8.68 -5.73 6.72
CA VAL A 163 -8.24 -6.94 7.44
C VAL A 163 -9.05 -8.19 7.07
N GLU A 164 -10.20 -8.04 6.42
CA GLU A 164 -10.99 -9.18 5.92
C GLU A 164 -10.43 -9.74 4.60
N CYS A 165 -9.53 -9.00 3.96
CA CYS A 165 -8.79 -9.46 2.78
C CYS A 165 -7.39 -9.96 3.18
N ASP A 166 -7.33 -10.92 4.11
CA ASP A 166 -6.11 -11.45 4.75
C ASP A 166 -5.55 -12.72 4.09
N GLN A 167 -6.15 -13.20 3.01
CA GLN A 167 -5.71 -14.40 2.33
C GLN A 167 -4.44 -14.15 1.52
N VAL A 168 -3.40 -14.91 1.85
CA VAL A 168 -2.11 -14.85 1.14
C VAL A 168 -2.25 -15.33 -0.31
N CYS A 169 -1.59 -14.61 -1.23
CA CYS A 169 -1.51 -15.00 -2.63
C CYS A 169 -0.73 -16.32 -2.82
N PHE A 170 -1.26 -17.25 -3.61
CA PHE A 170 -0.64 -18.55 -3.85
C PHE A 170 0.73 -18.44 -4.55
N GLY A 171 0.93 -17.43 -5.39
CA GLY A 171 2.17 -17.20 -6.10
C GLY A 171 3.21 -16.40 -5.33
N LYS A 172 2.85 -15.75 -4.22
CA LYS A 172 3.77 -14.92 -3.43
C LYS A 172 3.26 -14.68 -2.01
N SER A 173 3.99 -15.21 -1.03
CA SER A 173 3.58 -15.20 0.37
C SER A 173 3.57 -13.83 1.04
N SER A 174 4.24 -12.83 0.45
CA SER A 174 4.30 -11.45 0.97
C SER A 174 3.25 -10.53 0.35
N GLU A 175 2.17 -11.08 -0.24
CA GLU A 175 1.08 -10.32 -0.86
C GLU A 175 -0.28 -10.89 -0.43
N LEU A 176 -1.29 -10.02 -0.31
CA LEU A 176 -2.67 -10.39 -0.02
C LEU A 176 -3.52 -10.43 -1.29
N CYS A 177 -4.30 -11.49 -1.41
CA CYS A 177 -5.14 -11.82 -2.54
C CYS A 177 -6.59 -12.07 -2.11
N GLY A 178 -7.17 -11.09 -1.40
CA GLY A 178 -8.57 -11.11 -0.96
C GLY A 178 -8.77 -11.97 0.28
N GLY A 179 -9.91 -12.64 0.37
CA GLY A 179 -10.34 -13.52 1.45
C GLY A 179 -11.49 -14.41 0.98
N ASP A 180 -12.09 -15.17 1.89
CA ASP A 180 -13.27 -15.98 1.58
C ASP A 180 -14.51 -15.09 1.40
N GLY A 181 -15.04 -14.99 0.16
CA GLY A 181 -16.08 -14.03 -0.20
C GLY A 181 -15.65 -12.57 -0.01
N ARG A 182 -14.35 -12.30 -0.11
CA ARG A 182 -13.74 -10.97 0.04
C ARG A 182 -12.79 -10.71 -1.11
N ILE A 183 -13.09 -9.70 -1.90
CA ILE A 183 -12.29 -9.33 -3.07
C ILE A 183 -11.44 -8.10 -2.76
N GLY A 184 -10.13 -8.26 -2.86
CA GLY A 184 -9.18 -7.16 -2.80
C GLY A 184 -9.08 -6.50 -4.17
N ILE A 185 -9.53 -5.26 -4.32
CA ILE A 185 -9.60 -4.59 -5.62
C ILE A 185 -8.44 -3.60 -5.79
N TYR A 186 -7.84 -3.65 -6.99
CA TYR A 186 -6.72 -2.83 -7.42
C TYR A 186 -7.03 -2.12 -8.75
N ASN A 187 -6.54 -0.90 -8.88
CA ASN A 187 -6.59 -0.05 -10.06
C ASN A 187 -5.41 -0.39 -10.98
N GLY A 188 -5.72 -0.83 -12.19
CA GLY A 188 -4.76 -1.25 -13.23
C GLY A 188 -4.00 -0.12 -13.94
N LYS A 189 -4.12 1.14 -13.49
CA LYS A 189 -3.30 2.24 -14.01
C LYS A 189 -1.82 1.91 -13.83
N LYS A 190 -1.03 2.08 -14.89
CA LYS A 190 0.42 1.89 -14.82
C LYS A 190 1.00 2.92 -13.85
N SER A 191 1.64 2.43 -12.79
CA SER A 191 2.60 3.21 -12.05
C SER A 191 3.97 3.11 -12.72
N HIS A 192 4.70 4.21 -12.76
CA HIS A 192 6.12 4.23 -13.07
C HIS A 192 6.85 4.89 -11.90
N LYS A 193 8.03 4.38 -11.55
CA LYS A 193 8.95 5.08 -10.65
C LYS A 193 9.68 6.13 -11.47
N GLU A 194 9.56 7.38 -11.09
CA GLU A 194 10.32 8.50 -11.66
C GLU A 194 11.36 8.93 -10.61
N THR A 195 12.62 8.88 -10.99
CA THR A 195 13.75 9.26 -10.12
C THR A 195 14.21 10.65 -10.52
N SER A 196 13.93 11.64 -9.68
CA SER A 196 14.38 13.01 -9.89
C SER A 196 15.65 13.25 -9.08
N THR A 197 16.73 13.69 -9.73
CA THR A 197 17.98 14.05 -9.05
C THR A 197 18.05 15.56 -8.90
N VAL A 198 17.97 16.05 -7.66
CA VAL A 198 18.04 17.49 -7.36
C VAL A 198 19.50 17.88 -7.12
N PHE A 199 20.06 18.68 -8.03
CA PHE A 199 21.42 19.21 -7.91
C PHE A 199 21.43 20.53 -7.12
N GLY A 200 21.57 20.43 -5.80
CA GLY A 200 21.89 21.56 -4.91
C GLY A 200 23.28 21.41 -4.27
N LYS A 201 23.73 22.39 -3.47
CA LYS A 201 25.06 22.41 -2.79
C LYS A 201 25.37 21.17 -1.92
N LYS A 202 24.39 20.30 -1.67
CA LYS A 202 24.55 18.88 -1.32
C LYS A 202 23.52 18.09 -2.12
N SER A 203 23.97 17.16 -2.97
CA SER A 203 23.11 16.29 -3.76
C SER A 203 22.34 15.33 -2.86
N HIS A 204 21.03 15.19 -3.07
CA HIS A 204 20.25 14.08 -2.55
C HIS A 204 19.36 13.53 -3.66
N LYS A 205 19.05 12.23 -3.60
CA LYS A 205 18.18 11.54 -4.56
C LYS A 205 16.82 11.34 -3.91
N GLU A 206 15.76 11.73 -4.59
CA GLU A 206 14.38 11.50 -4.16
C GLU A 206 13.68 10.63 -5.21
N THR A 207 12.99 9.58 -4.76
CA THR A 207 12.33 8.62 -5.65
C THR A 207 10.82 8.74 -5.47
N LEU A 208 10.10 9.16 -6.51
CA LEU A 208 8.64 9.21 -6.49
C LEU A 208 8.04 8.10 -7.32
N THR A 209 6.87 7.63 -6.89
CA THR A 209 6.06 6.65 -7.63
C THR A 209 4.87 7.39 -8.23
N VAL A 210 4.79 7.44 -9.56
CA VAL A 210 3.81 8.24 -10.30
C VAL A 210 2.80 7.33 -11.01
N PHE A 211 1.52 7.71 -11.06
CA PHE A 211 0.43 6.92 -11.66
C PHE A 211 -0.18 7.64 -12.89
N GLY A 212 0.07 7.16 -14.12
CA GLY A 212 -0.53 7.78 -15.31
C GLY A 212 -0.02 7.30 -16.67
N LYS A 213 -0.80 7.54 -17.73
CA LYS A 213 -0.43 7.28 -19.15
C LYS A 213 -0.40 8.55 -20.03
N LYS A 214 -0.61 9.74 -19.47
CA LYS A 214 -0.56 11.01 -20.21
C LYS A 214 0.30 12.03 -19.45
N SER A 215 0.86 12.99 -20.20
CA SER A 215 1.59 14.15 -19.68
C SER A 215 0.89 14.69 -18.44
N HIS A 216 1.63 14.81 -17.35
CA HIS A 216 1.14 15.38 -16.10
C HIS A 216 2.14 16.43 -15.62
N LYS A 217 1.65 17.36 -14.81
CA LYS A 217 2.42 18.45 -14.23
C LYS A 217 2.38 18.22 -12.73
N GLU A 218 3.54 18.06 -12.11
CA GLU A 218 3.64 17.79 -10.68
C GLU A 218 4.45 18.91 -10.00
N THR A 219 4.08 19.24 -8.77
CA THR A 219 4.69 20.34 -8.01
C THR A 219 5.27 19.75 -6.74
N LEU A 220 6.59 19.65 -6.65
CA LEU A 220 7.26 19.25 -5.42
C LEU A 220 7.51 20.47 -4.53
N THR A 221 7.24 20.31 -3.24
CA THR A 221 7.64 21.29 -2.22
C THR A 221 8.85 20.74 -1.49
N VAL A 222 10.03 21.32 -1.73
CA VAL A 222 11.29 20.85 -1.12
C VAL A 222 11.55 21.63 0.16
N PHE A 223 11.56 20.93 1.30
CA PHE A 223 11.84 21.52 2.60
C PHE A 223 13.33 21.46 2.92
N GLY A 224 14.03 22.57 2.66
CA GLY A 224 15.39 22.85 3.16
C GLY A 224 15.42 24.12 4.00
N LYS A 225 16.62 24.59 4.40
CA LYS A 225 16.82 25.82 5.22
C LYS A 225 16.19 27.09 4.63
N LYS A 226 15.78 27.07 3.36
CA LYS A 226 14.77 27.97 2.76
C LYS A 226 13.85 27.10 1.89
N SER A 227 12.55 27.15 2.15
CA SER A 227 11.55 26.49 1.33
C SER A 227 11.49 27.15 -0.05
N HIS A 228 11.35 26.34 -1.10
CA HIS A 228 11.01 26.81 -2.44
C HIS A 228 10.08 25.79 -3.11
N LYS A 229 9.27 26.26 -4.06
CA LYS A 229 8.37 25.44 -4.87
C LYS A 229 9.00 25.26 -6.24
N GLU A 230 9.14 24.02 -6.69
CA GLU A 230 9.66 23.71 -8.02
C GLU A 230 8.54 23.05 -8.84
N THR A 231 8.36 23.51 -10.08
CA THR A 231 7.28 23.05 -10.96
C THR A 231 7.89 22.38 -12.19
N SER A 232 7.81 21.05 -12.27
CA SER A 232 8.25 20.30 -13.45
C SER A 232 7.06 19.98 -14.37
N THR A 233 7.31 20.03 -15.69
CA THR A 233 6.31 19.72 -16.72
C THR A 233 6.82 18.55 -17.56
N VAL A 234 6.24 17.36 -17.37
CA VAL A 234 6.73 16.13 -18.01
C VAL A 234 5.96 15.87 -19.31
N LEU A 235 6.66 15.98 -20.46
CA LEU A 235 6.13 15.71 -21.80
C LEU A 235 6.50 14.28 -22.25
N GLY A 236 5.50 13.43 -22.52
CA GLY A 236 5.72 12.01 -22.76
C GLY A 236 6.07 11.63 -24.21
N LYS A 237 7.32 11.21 -24.46
CA LYS A 237 7.77 9.89 -25.00
C LYS A 237 9.19 9.96 -25.60
N LYS A 238 10.03 9.00 -25.17
CA LYS A 238 11.37 8.59 -25.64
C LYS A 238 12.52 9.60 -25.43
N SER A 239 13.45 9.21 -24.55
CA SER A 239 14.71 9.89 -24.19
C SER A 239 14.50 11.15 -23.33
N HIS A 240 14.78 11.00 -22.03
CA HIS A 240 14.70 12.08 -21.05
C HIS A 240 15.83 13.10 -21.27
N LYS A 241 15.45 14.36 -21.50
CA LYS A 241 16.27 15.54 -21.19
C LYS A 241 15.34 16.62 -20.67
N GLU A 242 15.42 16.91 -19.38
CA GLU A 242 14.74 18.05 -18.77
C GLU A 242 15.73 19.22 -18.61
N THR A 243 15.23 20.43 -18.80
CA THR A 243 15.97 21.67 -18.59
C THR A 243 15.23 22.46 -17.52
N SER A 244 15.87 22.73 -16.40
CA SER A 244 15.38 23.65 -15.39
C SER A 244 15.76 25.07 -15.78
N THR A 245 14.79 25.97 -15.90
CA THR A 245 15.04 27.42 -15.89
C THR A 245 14.84 27.92 -14.47
N VAL A 246 15.93 28.45 -13.90
CA VAL A 246 15.98 29.15 -12.60
C VAL A 246 15.29 30.50 -12.70
#